data_AF-A0AAE3J9Y1-F1
#
_entry.id   AF-A0AAE3J9Y1-F1
#
_cell.length_a   1.000
_cell.length_b   1.000
_cell.length_c   1.000
_cell.angle_alpha   90.00
_cell.angle_beta   90.00
_cell.angle_gamma   90.00
#
_symmetry.space_group_name_H-M   'P 1'
#
loop_
_entity.id
_entity.type
_entity.pdbx_description
1 polymer ?
#
loop_
_entity_poly.entity_id
_entity_poly.type
_entity_poly.pdbx_seq_one_letter_code
_entity_poly.pdbx_strand_id
1 'polypeptide(L)' 'MGENIINATFVSVWDGGIAIETECKINTNTREVFDIISVEADVDVFERQYVVIDGQEYDVVCVDESGKVGEREYWFR' A
#
# COMPACT_ATOMS: atom_id res chain seq x y z
N MET A 1 17.46 -5.04 17.13
CA MET A 1 15.99 -5.18 17.12
C MET A 1 15.64 -5.59 15.71
N GLY A 2 15.03 -6.77 15.52
CA GLY A 2 14.80 -7.33 14.18
C GLY A 2 13.81 -6.48 13.38
N GLU A 3 14.04 -6.39 12.09
CA GLU A 3 13.08 -5.83 11.14
C GLU A 3 11.83 -6.70 11.19
N ASN A 4 10.68 -6.11 11.50
CA ASN A 4 9.41 -6.82 11.63
C ASN A 4 8.66 -6.66 10.30
N ILE A 5 9.13 -7.46 9.33
CA ILE A 5 8.63 -7.48 7.97
C ILE A 5 7.56 -8.55 7.88
N ILE A 6 6.38 -8.17 7.39
CA ILE A 6 5.26 -9.08 7.14
C ILE A 6 4.88 -9.05 5.67
N ASN A 7 4.29 -10.14 5.19
CA ASN A 7 3.69 -10.21 3.88
C ASN A 7 2.27 -9.64 3.97
N ALA A 8 1.88 -8.83 3.01
CA ALA A 8 0.56 -8.23 2.94
C ALA A 8 0.10 -8.17 1.48
N THR A 9 -1.16 -7.80 1.30
CA THR A 9 -1.73 -7.55 -0.02
C THR A 9 -1.91 -6.05 -0.18
N PHE A 10 -1.28 -5.47 -1.19
CA PHE A 10 -1.52 -4.12 -1.63
C PHE A 10 -2.70 -4.11 -2.58
N VAL A 11 -3.64 -3.20 -2.37
CA VAL A 11 -4.85 -3.06 -3.17
C VAL A 11 -4.92 -1.63 -3.69
N SER A 12 -5.04 -1.50 -5.00
CA SER A 12 -5.24 -0.22 -5.67
C SER A 12 -6.56 -0.23 -6.41
N VAL A 13 -7.42 0.76 -6.15
CA VAL A 13 -8.78 0.85 -6.67
C VAL A 13 -8.85 1.93 -7.74
N TRP A 14 -9.43 1.55 -8.88
CA TRP A 14 -9.53 2.37 -10.08
C TRP A 14 -10.94 2.34 -10.68
N ASP A 15 -11.25 3.28 -11.57
CA ASP A 15 -12.42 3.27 -12.47
C ASP A 15 -13.78 2.98 -11.80
N GLY A 16 -13.98 3.45 -10.56
CA GLY A 16 -15.22 3.30 -9.81
C GLY A 16 -15.39 1.95 -9.11
N GLY A 17 -14.29 1.22 -8.87
CA GLY A 17 -14.30 -0.01 -8.07
C GLY A 17 -13.46 -1.19 -8.59
N ILE A 18 -12.65 -1.01 -9.63
CA ILE A 18 -11.68 -2.01 -10.09
C ILE A 18 -10.55 -2.11 -9.06
N ALA A 19 -10.58 -3.15 -8.23
CA ALA A 19 -9.53 -3.44 -7.27
C ALA A 19 -8.44 -4.32 -7.91
N ILE A 20 -7.22 -3.79 -7.97
CA ILE A 20 -6.02 -4.51 -8.36
C ILE A 20 -5.29 -4.91 -7.08
N GLU A 21 -5.23 -6.21 -6.83
CA GLU A 21 -4.60 -6.80 -5.65
C GLU A 21 -3.23 -7.38 -6.03
N THR A 22 -2.18 -6.97 -5.32
CA THR A 22 -0.82 -7.43 -5.55
C THR A 22 -0.13 -7.79 -4.23
N GLU A 23 0.81 -8.72 -4.29
CA GLU A 23 1.61 -9.06 -3.11
C GLU A 23 2.61 -7.93 -2.82
N CYS A 24 2.77 -7.61 -1.54
CA CYS A 24 3.75 -6.64 -1.06
C CYS A 24 4.33 -7.07 0.30
N LYS A 25 5.37 -6.36 0.73
CA LYS A 25 5.94 -6.50 2.08
C LYS A 25 5.81 -5.19 2.83
N ILE A 26 5.63 -5.32 4.14
CA ILE A 26 5.43 -4.18 5.03
C ILE A 26 6.38 -4.29 6.19
N ASN A 27 7.15 -3.23 6.43
CA ASN A 27 7.92 -3.08 7.65
C ASN A 27 7.03 -2.45 8.71
N THR A 28 6.53 -3.25 9.64
CA THR A 28 5.60 -2.76 10.69
C THR A 28 6.26 -1.78 11.68
N ASN A 29 7.59 -1.69 11.73
CA ASN A 29 8.28 -0.69 12.56
C ASN A 29 8.23 0.71 11.93
N THR A 30 8.50 0.81 10.63
CA THR A 30 8.53 2.09 9.89
C THR A 30 7.22 2.39 9.19
N ARG A 31 6.36 1.37 9.03
CA ARG A 31 5.13 1.34 8.22
C ARG A 31 5.37 1.59 6.73
N GLU A 32 6.57 1.27 6.30
CA GLU A 32 6.95 1.30 4.90
C GLU A 32 6.40 0.06 4.19
N VAL A 33 5.71 0.28 3.09
CA VAL A 33 5.28 -0.75 2.13
C VAL A 33 6.30 -0.75 1.00
N PHE A 34 6.85 -1.92 0.69
CA PHE A 34 7.86 -2.12 -0.33
C PHE A 34 7.65 -3.47 -1.02
N ASP A 35 8.46 -3.77 -2.04
CA ASP A 35 8.36 -5.02 -2.80
C ASP A 35 6.96 -5.20 -3.44
N ILE A 36 6.31 -4.09 -3.81
CA ILE A 36 4.99 -4.07 -4.44
C ILE A 36 5.14 -4.57 -5.88
N ILE A 37 4.45 -5.66 -6.21
CA ILE A 37 4.43 -6.16 -7.58
C ILE A 37 3.59 -5.20 -8.44
N SER A 38 4.20 -4.67 -9.51
CA SER A 38 3.50 -3.86 -10.49
C SER A 38 2.71 -4.75 -11.46
N VAL A 39 1.46 -4.40 -11.68
CA VAL A 39 0.58 -5.06 -12.64
C VAL A 39 0.14 -4.04 -13.66
N GLU A 40 0.34 -4.35 -14.94
CA GLU A 40 -0.21 -3.56 -16.04
C GLU A 40 -1.71 -3.83 -16.13
N ALA A 41 -2.50 -2.78 -15.94
CA ALA A 41 -3.95 -2.81 -16.10
C ALA A 41 -4.39 -1.60 -16.92
N ASP A 42 -5.41 -1.78 -17.73
CA ASP A 42 -6.05 -0.72 -18.52
C ASP A 42 -7.02 0.02 -17.60
N VAL A 43 -6.48 0.96 -16.82
CA VAL A 43 -7.22 1.76 -15.82
C VAL A 43 -6.92 3.25 -15.98
N ASP A 44 -7.92 4.10 -15.80
CA ASP A 44 -7.83 5.55 -16.10
C ASP A 44 -7.89 6.41 -14.83
N VAL A 45 -8.81 6.13 -13.91
CA VAL A 45 -9.08 6.99 -12.74
C VAL A 45 -8.61 6.33 -11.45
N PHE A 46 -7.54 6.84 -10.84
CA PHE A 46 -7.11 6.43 -9.51
C PHE A 46 -8.09 6.93 -8.44
N GLU A 47 -8.53 6.04 -7.55
CA GLU A 47 -9.42 6.41 -6.45
C GLU A 47 -8.73 6.31 -5.09
N ARG A 48 -8.26 5.12 -4.71
CA ARG A 48 -7.61 4.88 -3.42
C ARG A 48 -6.67 3.68 -3.47
N GLN A 49 -5.77 3.61 -2.50
CA GLN A 49 -4.90 2.45 -2.31
C GLN A 49 -4.71 2.16 -0.82
N TYR A 50 -4.65 0.88 -0.49
CA TYR A 50 -4.57 0.41 0.89
C TYR A 50 -3.89 -0.96 0.93
N VAL A 51 -3.45 -1.37 2.11
CA VAL A 51 -2.91 -2.71 2.36
C VAL A 51 -3.84 -3.48 3.28
N VAL A 52 -3.94 -4.78 3.05
CA VAL A 52 -4.68 -5.70 3.90
C VAL A 52 -3.70 -6.49 4.75
N ILE A 53 -3.77 -6.30 6.06
CA ILE A 53 -2.96 -6.98 7.06
C ILE A 53 -3.92 -7.68 8.03
N ASP A 54 -3.83 -9.00 8.15
CA ASP A 54 -4.71 -9.82 9.01
C ASP A 54 -6.22 -9.55 8.77
N GLY A 55 -6.60 -9.26 7.53
CA GLY A 55 -7.99 -8.95 7.14
C GLY A 55 -8.45 -7.53 7.49
N GLN A 56 -7.54 -6.67 7.96
CA GLN A 56 -7.81 -5.26 8.21
C GLN A 56 -7.17 -4.39 7.13
N GLU A 57 -7.96 -3.45 6.60
CA GLU A 57 -7.52 -2.48 5.59
C GLU A 57 -6.83 -1.28 6.26
N TYR A 58 -5.70 -0.87 5.69
CA TYR A 58 -4.97 0.31 6.11
C TYR A 58 -4.60 1.16 4.91
N ASP A 59 -4.97 2.44 4.92
CA ASP A 59 -4.66 3.37 3.84
C ASP A 59 -3.15 3.53 3.65
N VAL A 60 -2.77 3.63 2.37
CA VAL A 60 -1.39 3.76 1.96
C VAL A 60 -1.21 5.04 1.16
N VAL A 61 -0.20 5.83 1.54
CA VAL A 61 0.15 7.08 0.85
C VAL A 61 1.46 6.96 0.10
N CYS A 62 1.51 7.49 -1.13
CA CYS A 62 2.77 7.63 -1.87
C CYS A 62 3.50 8.87 -1.35
N VAL A 63 4.69 8.69 -0.77
CA VAL A 63 5.50 9.79 -0.26
C VAL A 63 6.62 10.14 -1.23
N ASP A 64 6.24 10.89 -2.26
CA ASP A 64 7.18 11.65 -3.09
C ASP A 64 7.63 12.91 -2.32
N GLU A 65 8.68 12.76 -1.51
CA GLU A 65 9.54 13.83 -0.96
C GLU A 65 8.93 14.91 -0.02
N SER A 66 7.62 15.00 0.19
CA SER A 66 7.03 16.02 1.11
C SER A 66 5.66 15.66 1.71
N GLY A 67 5.35 14.36 1.81
CA GLY A 67 4.10 13.90 2.42
C GLY A 67 4.24 13.70 3.93
N LYS A 68 3.43 14.41 4.72
CA LYS A 68 3.22 14.05 6.12
C LYS A 68 2.42 12.75 6.15
N VAL A 69 3.09 11.62 6.37
CA VAL A 69 2.39 10.36 6.68
C VAL A 69 1.74 10.54 8.05
N GLY A 70 0.42 10.36 8.15
CA GLY A 70 -0.24 10.37 9.44
C GLY A 70 0.29 9.27 10.35
N GLU A 71 0.19 9.47 11.66
CA GLU A 71 0.63 8.50 12.68
C GLU A 71 -0.15 7.18 12.66
N ARG A 72 -0.96 6.90 11.64
CA ARG A 72 -1.74 5.66 11.45
C ARG A 72 -1.73 5.14 10.01
N GLU A 73 -1.08 5.82 9.09
CA GLU A 73 -1.05 5.47 7.67
C GLU A 73 0.23 4.72 7.32
N TYR A 74 0.14 3.85 6.32
CA TYR A 74 1.29 3.19 5.71
C TYR A 74 1.76 4.01 4.51
N TRP A 75 3.00 3.83 4.10
CA TRP A 75 3.59 4.65 3.05
C TRP A 75 4.53 3.86 2.16
N PHE A 76 4.63 4.22 0.88
CA PHE A 76 5.64 3.73 -0.04
C PHE A 76 6.25 4.88 -0.84
N ARG A 77 7.38 4.59 -1.48
CA ARG A 77 8.21 5.54 -2.22
C ARG A 77 8.82 4.89 -3.46
#